data_AF-A0A8H8CQE0-F1
#
_entry.id   AF-A0A8H8CQE0-F1
#
_cell.length_a   1.000
_cell.length_b   1.000
_cell.length_c   1.000
_cell.angle_alpha   90.00
_cell.angle_beta   90.00
_cell.angle_gamma   90.00
#
_symmetry.space_group_name_H-M   'P 1'
#
loop_
_entity.id
_entity.type
_entity.pdbx_description
1 polymer ?
#
loop_
_entity_poly.entity_id
_entity_poly.type
_entity_poly.pdbx_seq_one_letter_code
_entity_poly.pdbx_strand_id
1 'polypeptide(L)'
;MTTILVNHKDTKRISVASSSEKLSNFSTDNNGDIPSLGMPVDAKAFGFLSLWRQDKKDLDAVATQPSVFDDPTTLEIYRPPPQYENTHRFDPLARWTWREEKRVLRKIDIRIMLWAFIMFFSLELDRSNLSQANADNILNDLGLSTNDFNLGNILFRLSFLLAGIL
;
A
#
# COMPACT_ATOMS: atom_id res chain seq x y z
N MET A 1 -11.31 -23.74 -28.83
CA MET A 1 -12.19 -22.58 -29.10
C MET A 1 -11.30 -21.41 -29.46
N THR A 2 -11.45 -20.90 -30.69
CA THR A 2 -10.60 -19.92 -31.35
C THR A 2 -10.94 -18.49 -30.91
N THR A 3 -9.95 -17.72 -30.47
CA THR A 3 -10.11 -16.29 -30.13
C THR A 3 -10.02 -15.46 -31.40
N ILE A 4 -11.11 -14.76 -31.74
CA ILE A 4 -11.16 -13.83 -32.87
C ILE A 4 -10.78 -12.43 -32.35
N LEU A 5 -9.69 -11.85 -32.85
CA LEU A 5 -9.27 -10.48 -32.54
C LEU A 5 -10.03 -9.49 -33.45
N VAL A 6 -10.95 -8.72 -32.87
CA VAL A 6 -11.65 -7.64 -33.57
C VAL A 6 -10.82 -6.36 -33.47
N ASN A 7 -10.55 -5.74 -34.63
CA ASN A 7 -9.70 -4.57 -34.79
C ASN A 7 -10.43 -3.26 -34.36
N HIS A 8 -9.83 -2.53 -33.42
CA HIS A 8 -10.41 -1.39 -32.70
C HIS A 8 -10.57 -0.09 -33.53
N LYS A 9 -10.19 -0.07 -34.81
CA LYS A 9 -10.17 1.18 -35.60
C LYS A 9 -11.49 1.56 -36.26
N ASP A 10 -12.38 0.61 -36.55
CA ASP A 10 -13.61 0.90 -37.30
C ASP A 10 -14.82 1.26 -36.42
N THR A 11 -14.82 0.85 -35.15
CA THR A 11 -15.89 1.20 -34.18
C THR A 11 -15.96 2.70 -33.88
N LYS A 12 -14.88 3.45 -34.11
CA LYS A 12 -14.79 4.87 -33.74
C LYS A 12 -15.51 5.82 -34.71
N ARG A 13 -15.87 5.37 -35.92
CA ARG A 13 -16.52 6.23 -36.93
C ARG A 13 -18.04 6.14 -36.95
N ILE A 14 -18.62 5.05 -36.41
CA ILE A 14 -20.08 4.83 -36.42
C ILE A 14 -20.74 5.40 -35.15
N SER A 15 -20.03 5.51 -34.03
CA SER A 15 -20.60 5.97 -32.74
C SER A 15 -20.79 7.48 -32.60
N VAL A 16 -20.17 8.29 -33.46
CA VAL A 16 -20.15 9.76 -33.34
C VAL A 16 -21.46 10.40 -33.82
N ALA A 17 -22.25 9.72 -34.66
CA ALA A 17 -23.46 10.30 -35.26
C ALA A 17 -24.79 9.93 -34.54
N SER A 18 -24.80 8.93 -33.65
CA SER A 18 -26.05 8.42 -33.04
C SER A 18 -26.20 8.70 -31.53
N SER A 19 -25.21 9.31 -30.87
CA SER A 19 -25.13 9.33 -29.41
C SER A 19 -25.70 10.60 -28.75
N SER A 20 -26.16 11.60 -29.49
CA SER A 20 -26.58 12.89 -28.90
C SER A 20 -28.06 13.00 -28.50
N GLU A 21 -28.93 12.03 -28.84
CA GLU A 21 -30.38 12.16 -28.60
C GLU A 21 -31.03 11.09 -27.71
N LYS A 22 -30.27 10.12 -27.17
CA LYS A 22 -30.83 9.02 -26.34
C LYS A 22 -30.31 8.96 -24.90
N LEU A 23 -29.91 10.09 -24.33
CA LEU A 23 -29.41 10.19 -22.96
C LEU A 23 -30.29 11.03 -22.03
N SER A 24 -31.54 11.31 -22.43
CA SER A 24 -32.49 12.08 -21.61
C SER A 24 -33.61 11.27 -20.96
N ASN A 25 -33.80 9.98 -21.30
CA ASN A 25 -34.92 9.18 -20.78
C ASN A 25 -34.46 7.79 -20.30
N PHE A 26 -33.66 7.73 -19.24
CA PHE A 26 -33.65 6.57 -18.34
C PHE A 26 -33.78 7.10 -16.92
N SER A 27 -35.03 7.30 -16.52
CA SER A 27 -35.42 7.72 -15.18
C SER A 27 -34.79 6.78 -14.15
N THR A 28 -33.77 7.28 -13.47
CA THR A 28 -33.30 6.73 -12.21
C THR A 28 -34.38 7.05 -11.18
N ASP A 29 -35.21 6.06 -10.87
CA ASP A 29 -36.06 6.11 -9.69
C ASP A 29 -35.98 4.78 -8.97
N ASN A 30 -35.08 4.73 -8.00
CA ASN A 30 -35.15 3.90 -6.81
C ASN A 30 -34.29 4.60 -5.74
N ASN A 31 -34.97 5.24 -4.80
CA ASN A 31 -34.43 5.92 -3.61
C ASN A 31 -33.29 5.16 -2.93
N GLY A 32 -32.18 5.87 -2.74
CA GLY A 32 -30.98 5.46 -2.02
C GLY A 32 -29.74 6.03 -2.71
N ASP A 33 -29.47 7.33 -2.52
CA ASP A 33 -28.41 8.08 -3.20
C ASP A 33 -27.06 7.35 -3.15
N ILE A 34 -26.64 6.76 -4.29
CA ILE A 34 -25.34 6.09 -4.41
C ILE A 34 -24.26 7.14 -4.17
N PRO A 35 -23.41 6.99 -3.13
CA PRO A 35 -22.48 8.05 -2.76
C PRO A 35 -21.41 8.23 -3.83
N SER A 36 -21.13 9.49 -4.16
CA SER A 36 -20.25 9.89 -5.26
C SER A 36 -18.84 9.33 -5.10
N LEU A 37 -18.26 8.83 -6.20
CA LEU A 37 -16.88 8.35 -6.22
C LEU A 37 -15.87 9.51 -6.14
N GLY A 38 -14.67 9.21 -5.65
CA GLY A 38 -13.55 10.15 -5.64
C GLY A 38 -13.04 10.45 -7.05
N MET A 39 -12.34 11.58 -7.21
CA MET A 39 -11.68 11.91 -8.47
C MET A 39 -10.67 10.81 -8.86
N PRO A 40 -10.61 10.42 -10.14
CA PRO A 40 -9.65 9.43 -10.59
C PRO A 40 -8.23 9.93 -10.29
N VAL A 41 -7.40 9.08 -9.68
CA VAL A 41 -6.02 9.44 -9.40
C VAL A 41 -5.26 9.48 -10.72
N ASP A 42 -4.72 10.65 -11.05
CA ASP A 42 -3.86 10.83 -12.22
C ASP A 42 -2.58 10.00 -12.05
N ALA A 43 -2.53 8.84 -12.70
CA ALA A 43 -1.37 7.94 -12.73
C ALA A 43 -0.14 8.52 -13.48
N LYS A 44 -0.12 9.83 -13.78
CA LYS A 44 0.83 10.45 -14.72
C LYS A 44 2.15 10.91 -14.12
N ALA A 45 2.38 10.73 -12.82
CA ALA A 45 3.58 11.22 -12.15
C ALA A 45 4.50 10.09 -11.67
N PHE A 46 5.00 9.28 -12.60
CA PHE A 46 6.08 8.30 -12.35
C PHE A 46 7.44 8.94 -12.68
N GLY A 47 8.11 9.53 -11.68
CA GLY A 47 9.46 10.08 -11.83
C GLY A 47 9.98 10.71 -10.55
N PHE A 48 11.30 10.90 -10.43
CA PHE A 48 11.96 11.50 -9.26
C PHE A 48 11.45 12.91 -8.93
N LEU A 49 10.92 13.65 -9.91
CA LEU A 49 10.28 14.96 -9.72
C LEU A 49 8.93 14.88 -8.98
N SER A 50 8.26 13.73 -9.06
CA SER A 50 6.96 13.48 -8.40
C SER A 50 7.08 13.45 -6.88
N LEU A 51 8.22 12.99 -6.36
CA LEU A 51 8.46 12.91 -4.92
C LEU A 51 8.44 14.28 -4.21
N TRP A 52 8.76 15.34 -4.96
CA TRP A 52 8.73 16.73 -4.49
C TRP A 52 7.39 17.43 -4.75
N ARG A 53 6.47 16.76 -5.44
CA ARG A 53 5.16 17.32 -5.78
C ARG A 53 4.16 16.92 -4.71
N GLN A 54 3.86 17.86 -3.82
CA GLN A 54 2.77 17.69 -2.87
C GLN A 54 1.45 17.91 -3.59
N ASP A 55 0.74 16.82 -3.91
CA ASP A 55 -0.63 16.91 -4.40
C ASP A 55 -1.52 17.50 -3.31
N LYS A 56 -2.06 18.70 -3.58
CA LYS A 56 -3.06 19.36 -2.74
C LYS A 56 -4.41 18.68 -2.97
N LYS A 57 -4.59 17.50 -2.38
CA LYS A 57 -5.88 16.83 -2.32
C LYS A 57 -6.78 17.51 -1.30
N ASP A 58 -8.02 17.77 -1.67
CA ASP A 58 -9.04 18.20 -0.72
C ASP A 58 -9.28 17.10 0.33
N LEU A 59 -9.28 17.48 1.61
CA LEU A 59 -9.34 16.54 2.73
C LEU A 59 -10.75 16.00 2.94
N ASP A 60 -11.77 16.79 2.60
CA ASP A 60 -13.17 16.44 2.80
C ASP A 60 -13.78 15.79 1.54
N ALA A 61 -13.02 15.73 0.45
CA ALA A 61 -13.38 14.96 -0.73
C ALA A 61 -13.30 13.44 -0.47
N VAL A 62 -14.17 12.69 -1.15
CA VAL A 62 -14.19 11.23 -1.14
C VAL A 62 -12.90 10.68 -1.74
N ALA A 63 -12.27 9.74 -1.04
CA ALA A 63 -11.01 9.12 -1.44
C ALA A 63 -11.19 7.79 -2.18
N THR A 64 -12.36 7.17 -2.09
CA THR A 64 -12.64 5.87 -2.73
C THR A 64 -12.61 5.97 -4.25
N GLN A 65 -11.81 5.12 -4.86
CA GLN A 65 -11.69 4.97 -6.29
C GLN A 65 -12.77 4.01 -6.84
N PRO A 66 -13.07 4.07 -8.16
CA PRO A 66 -13.93 3.08 -8.80
C PRO A 66 -13.40 1.67 -8.54
N SER A 67 -14.29 0.81 -8.05
CA SER A 67 -13.97 -0.54 -7.60
C SER A 67 -14.83 -1.57 -8.32
N VAL A 68 -14.38 -2.83 -8.27
CA VAL A 68 -15.09 -3.99 -8.83
C VAL A 68 -16.45 -4.21 -8.15
N PHE A 69 -16.66 -3.60 -6.98
CA PHE A 69 -17.91 -3.71 -6.20
C PHE A 69 -19.00 -2.72 -6.61
N ASP A 70 -18.73 -1.77 -7.51
CA ASP A 70 -19.70 -0.76 -7.93
C ASP A 70 -20.72 -1.29 -8.96
N ASP A 71 -20.34 -2.30 -9.76
CA ASP A 71 -21.23 -2.93 -10.74
C ASP A 71 -21.98 -4.13 -10.12
N PRO A 72 -23.31 -4.26 -10.31
CA PRO A 72 -24.11 -5.30 -9.66
C PRO A 72 -23.74 -6.72 -10.14
N THR A 73 -23.30 -6.87 -11.39
CA THR A 73 -22.93 -8.16 -11.97
C THR A 73 -21.60 -8.70 -11.45
N THR A 74 -20.61 -7.82 -11.22
CA THR A 74 -19.31 -8.20 -10.64
C THR A 74 -19.38 -8.32 -9.13
N LEU A 75 -20.23 -7.53 -8.46
CA LEU A 75 -20.42 -7.59 -7.01
C LEU A 75 -20.80 -8.99 -6.53
N GLU A 76 -21.68 -9.71 -7.24
CA GLU A 76 -22.09 -11.07 -6.88
C GLU A 76 -20.92 -12.07 -6.97
N ILE A 77 -20.05 -11.90 -7.96
CA ILE A 77 -18.89 -12.78 -8.19
C ILE A 77 -17.80 -12.57 -7.13
N TYR A 78 -17.57 -11.32 -6.73
CA TYR A 78 -16.49 -10.94 -5.81
C TYR A 78 -16.93 -10.80 -4.34
N ARG A 79 -18.19 -11.11 -4.01
CA ARG A 79 -18.68 -11.04 -2.63
C ARG A 79 -17.92 -12.04 -1.74
N PRO A 80 -17.46 -11.62 -0.54
CA PRO A 80 -16.77 -12.53 0.38
C PRO A 80 -17.68 -13.70 0.81
N PRO A 81 -17.14 -14.93 0.90
CA PRO A 81 -17.91 -16.09 1.34
C PRO A 81 -18.42 -15.93 2.78
N PRO A 82 -19.52 -16.61 3.16
CA PRO A 82 -20.07 -16.52 4.53
C PRO A 82 -19.15 -17.07 5.62
N GLN A 83 -18.11 -17.82 5.27
CA GLN A 83 -17.11 -18.33 6.22
C GLN A 83 -16.15 -17.25 6.72
N TYR A 84 -16.08 -16.08 6.07
CA TYR A 84 -15.19 -15.00 6.49
C TYR A 84 -15.77 -14.26 7.70
N GLU A 85 -14.94 -14.04 8.72
CA GLU A 85 -15.32 -13.37 9.98
C GLU A 85 -16.00 -12.01 9.75
N ASN A 86 -15.48 -11.25 8.78
CA ASN A 86 -15.93 -9.89 8.49
C ASN A 86 -17.03 -9.78 7.43
N THR A 87 -17.59 -10.90 6.95
CA THR A 87 -18.62 -10.88 5.88
C THR A 87 -19.86 -10.09 6.30
N HIS A 88 -20.23 -10.14 7.57
CA HIS A 88 -21.37 -9.38 8.11
C HIS A 88 -21.16 -7.85 8.12
N ARG A 89 -19.92 -7.36 7.98
CA ARG A 89 -19.59 -5.92 7.94
C ARG A 89 -19.27 -5.42 6.53
N PHE A 90 -19.41 -6.29 5.53
CA PHE A 90 -19.11 -5.93 4.16
C PHE A 90 -20.24 -5.05 3.60
N ASP A 91 -19.92 -3.78 3.35
CA ASP A 91 -20.78 -2.81 2.69
C ASP A 91 -20.13 -2.35 1.37
N PRO A 92 -20.70 -2.70 0.20
CA PRO A 92 -20.19 -2.29 -1.12
C PRO A 92 -20.25 -0.77 -1.35
N LEU A 93 -21.17 -0.08 -0.67
CA LEU A 93 -21.42 1.35 -0.85
C LEU A 93 -20.66 2.20 0.17
N ALA A 94 -19.85 1.59 1.04
CA ALA A 94 -19.03 2.32 1.99
C ALA A 94 -18.07 3.28 1.27
N ARG A 95 -18.05 4.54 1.71
CA ARG A 95 -17.13 5.59 1.22
C ARG A 95 -16.43 6.26 2.40
N TRP A 96 -15.18 6.66 2.20
CA TRP A 96 -14.41 7.42 3.19
C TRP A 96 -13.75 8.64 2.56
N THR A 97 -13.45 9.63 3.40
CA THR A 97 -12.78 10.87 3.00
C THR A 97 -11.26 10.76 3.10
N TRP A 98 -10.53 11.62 2.38
CA TRP A 98 -9.05 11.70 2.51
C TRP A 98 -8.59 12.01 3.94
N ARG A 99 -9.41 12.74 4.71
CA ARG A 99 -9.16 13.03 6.13
C ARG A 99 -9.16 11.77 6.97
N GLU A 100 -10.16 10.91 6.80
CA GLU A 100 -10.31 9.66 7.55
C GLU A 100 -9.20 8.68 7.20
N GLU A 101 -8.92 8.51 5.91
CA GLU A 101 -7.83 7.67 5.43
C GLU A 101 -6.49 8.09 6.05
N LYS A 102 -6.10 9.36 5.92
CA LYS A 102 -4.84 9.87 6.49
C LYS A 102 -4.76 9.72 8.01
N ARG A 103 -5.89 9.78 8.72
CA ARG A 103 -5.93 9.58 10.18
C ARG A 103 -5.63 8.12 10.53
N VAL A 104 -6.23 7.18 9.81
CA VAL A 104 -6.00 5.74 9.99
C VAL A 104 -4.56 5.38 9.62
N LEU A 105 -4.08 5.84 8.46
CA LEU A 105 -2.70 5.61 8.01
C LEU A 105 -1.70 6.11 9.06
N ARG A 106 -1.83 7.35 9.55
CA ARG A 106 -0.93 7.89 10.59
C ARG A 106 -0.93 7.05 11.87
N LYS A 107 -2.08 6.52 12.27
CA LYS A 107 -2.19 5.68 13.46
C LYS A 107 -1.49 4.34 13.28
N ILE A 108 -1.61 3.72 12.11
CA ILE A 108 -0.95 2.46 11.78
C ILE A 108 0.55 2.67 11.67
N ASP A 109 0.96 3.71 10.94
CA ASP A 109 2.35 4.01 10.66
C ASP A 109 3.11 4.32 11.95
N ILE A 110 2.58 5.17 12.83
CA ILE A 110 3.22 5.45 14.13
C ILE A 110 3.37 4.18 14.97
N ARG A 111 2.37 3.28 14.95
CA ARG A 111 2.45 2.04 15.73
C ARG A 111 3.53 1.12 15.19
N ILE A 112 3.58 0.89 13.88
CA ILE A 112 4.49 -0.08 13.29
C ILE A 112 5.89 0.51 13.12
N MET A 113 5.99 1.72 12.57
CA MET A 113 7.25 2.39 12.28
C MET A 113 8.05 2.70 13.55
N LEU A 114 7.39 3.04 14.68
CA LEU A 114 8.09 3.25 15.95
C LEU A 114 8.72 1.95 16.47
N TRP A 115 7.97 0.84 16.45
CA TRP A 115 8.50 -0.46 16.88
C TRP A 115 9.61 -0.94 15.95
N ALA A 116 9.43 -0.81 14.64
CA ALA A 116 10.46 -1.12 13.66
C ALA A 116 11.71 -0.27 13.91
N PHE A 117 11.55 1.04 14.10
CA PHE A 117 12.66 1.95 14.39
C PHE A 117 13.43 1.54 15.63
N ILE A 118 12.75 1.23 16.74
CA ILE A 118 13.41 0.80 17.98
C ILE A 118 14.21 -0.49 17.77
N MET A 119 13.65 -1.50 17.09
CA MET A 119 14.35 -2.76 16.84
C MET A 119 15.60 -2.57 15.96
N PHE A 120 15.46 -1.83 14.85
CA PHE A 120 16.59 -1.54 13.97
C PHE A 120 17.63 -0.65 14.63
N PHE A 121 17.19 0.34 15.39
CA PHE A 121 18.08 1.24 16.12
C PHE A 121 18.93 0.48 17.14
N SER A 122 18.33 -0.40 17.95
CA SER A 122 19.09 -1.22 18.90
C SER A 122 20.12 -2.12 18.21
N LEU A 123 19.75 -2.76 17.09
CA LEU A 123 20.67 -3.63 16.33
C LEU A 123 21.88 -2.86 15.79
N GLU A 124 21.68 -1.65 15.28
CA GLU A 124 22.77 -0.82 14.75
C GLU A 124 23.56 -0.12 15.86
N LEU A 125 22.95 0.22 16.99
CA LEU A 125 23.63 0.77 18.16
C LEU A 125 24.68 -0.23 18.67
N ASP A 126 24.29 -1.48 18.87
CA ASP A 126 25.17 -2.52 19.39
C ASP A 126 26.38 -2.73 18.46
N ARG A 127 26.15 -2.73 17.14
CA ARG A 127 27.20 -2.89 16.13
C ARG A 127 28.13 -1.67 16.05
N SER A 128 27.57 -0.47 16.05
CA SER A 128 28.34 0.79 15.96
C SER A 128 29.20 0.99 17.18
N ASN A 129 28.65 0.77 18.38
CA ASN A 129 29.36 0.97 19.64
C ASN A 129 30.50 -0.04 19.80
N LEU A 130 30.30 -1.31 19.45
CA LEU A 130 31.36 -2.32 19.51
C LEU A 130 32.52 -2.00 18.54
N SER A 131 32.20 -1.49 17.34
CA SER A 131 33.22 -1.06 16.37
C SER A 131 34.03 0.13 16.86
N GLN A 132 33.39 1.10 17.53
CA GLN A 132 34.07 2.27 18.09
C GLN A 132 34.94 1.88 19.29
N ALA A 133 34.44 1.02 20.16
CA ALA A 133 35.16 0.51 21.31
C ALA A 133 36.44 -0.25 20.88
N ASN A 134 36.38 -1.06 19.83
CA ASN A 134 37.57 -1.70 19.27
C ASN A 134 38.63 -0.69 18.76
N ALA A 135 38.21 0.46 18.24
CA ALA A 135 39.14 1.53 17.86
C ALA A 135 39.74 2.23 19.10
N ASP A 136 39.02 2.24 20.22
CA ASP A 136 39.40 2.84 21.49
C ASP A 136 40.02 1.84 22.47
N ASN A 137 40.86 0.93 21.96
CA ASN A 137 41.72 0.00 22.72
C ASN A 137 41.04 -0.91 23.76
N ILE A 138 39.72 -1.17 23.69
CA ILE A 138 39.06 -2.05 24.68
C ILE A 138 39.72 -3.43 24.84
N LEU A 139 40.39 -3.94 23.80
CA LEU A 139 41.09 -5.22 23.85
C LEU A 139 42.23 -5.18 24.88
N ASN A 140 43.00 -4.09 24.94
CA ASN A 140 44.08 -3.94 25.90
C ASN A 140 43.55 -3.79 27.33
N ASP A 141 42.45 -3.05 27.51
CA ASP A 141 41.85 -2.78 28.81
C ASP A 141 41.19 -4.03 29.43
N LEU A 142 40.70 -4.94 28.59
CA LEU A 142 40.10 -6.23 29.00
C LEU A 142 41.09 -7.40 28.96
N GLY A 143 42.33 -7.19 28.52
CA GLY A 143 43.34 -8.24 28.36
C GLY A 143 43.00 -9.29 27.29
N LEU A 144 42.22 -8.91 26.27
CA LEU A 144 41.77 -9.77 25.18
C LEU A 144 42.68 -9.65 23.95
N SER A 145 42.84 -10.75 23.20
CA SER A 145 43.60 -10.75 21.95
C SER A 145 42.69 -10.40 20.76
N THR A 146 43.28 -9.91 19.67
CA THR A 146 42.58 -9.71 18.39
C THR A 146 41.95 -11.01 17.88
N ASN A 147 42.52 -12.17 18.23
CA ASN A 147 41.96 -13.46 17.84
C ASN A 147 40.59 -13.74 18.51
N ASP A 148 40.42 -13.33 19.77
CA ASP A 148 39.18 -13.51 20.53
C ASP A 148 38.06 -12.61 19.97
N PHE A 149 38.43 -11.37 19.60
CA PHE A 149 37.52 -10.45 18.93
C PHE A 149 37.08 -10.96 17.54
N ASN A 150 37.99 -11.53 16.77
CA ASN A 150 37.68 -12.12 15.46
C ASN A 150 36.76 -13.33 15.60
N LEU A 151 36.99 -14.19 16.61
CA LEU A 151 36.11 -15.31 16.93
C LEU A 151 34.69 -14.86 17.27
N GLY A 152 34.55 -13.84 18.12
CA GLY A 152 33.26 -13.27 18.49
C GLY A 152 32.46 -12.72 17.30
N ASN A 153 33.13 -12.03 16.36
CA ASN A 153 32.49 -11.52 15.14
C ASN A 153 32.03 -12.65 14.21
N ILE A 154 32.80 -13.73 14.10
CA ILE A 154 32.40 -14.91 13.30
C ILE A 154 31.18 -15.58 13.94
N LEU A 155 31.17 -15.74 15.28
CA LEU A 155 30.07 -16.35 16.01
C LEU A 155 28.77 -15.53 15.86
N PHE A 156 28.85 -14.20 15.96
CA PHE A 156 27.73 -13.30 15.73
C PHE A 156 27.14 -13.45 14.32
N ARG A 157 27.98 -13.46 13.28
CA ARG A 157 27.53 -13.65 11.90
C ARG A 157 26.96 -15.05 11.65
N LEU A 158 27.54 -16.07 12.28
CA LEU A 158 27.07 -17.44 12.21
C LEU A 158 25.67 -17.59 12.84
N SER A 159 25.42 -16.91 13.97
CA SER A 159 24.11 -16.93 14.62
C SER A 159 22.99 -16.34 13.74
N PHE A 160 23.27 -15.23 13.05
CA PHE A 160 22.35 -14.66 12.06
C PHE A 160 22.13 -15.57 10.86
N LEU A 161 23.18 -16.27 10.41
CA LEU A 161 23.07 -17.23 9.32
C LEU A 161 22.19 -18.43 9.71
N LEU A 162 22.37 -18.96 10.93
CA LEU A 162 21.54 -20.05 11.44
C LEU A 162 20.08 -19.61 11.66
N ALA A 163 19.85 -18.43 12.22
CA ALA A 163 18.50 -17.89 12.43
C ALA A 163 17.72 -17.63 11.13
N GLY A 164 18.42 -17.44 10.00
CA GLY A 164 17.78 -17.27 8.69
C GLY A 164 17.48 -18.58 7.96
N ILE A 165 18.06 -19.71 8.42
CA ILE A 165 17.94 -21.02 7.77
C ILE A 165 17.11 -22.03 8.58
N LEU A 166 17.05 -21.83 9.90
CA LEU A 166 16.24 -22.61 10.84
C LEU A 166 14.85 -21.99 10.98
#